data_AF-A0A1F3YLL8-F1
#
_entry.id   AF-A0A1F3YLL8-F1
#
_cell.length_a   1.000
_cell.length_b   1.000
_cell.length_c   1.000
_cell.angle_alpha   90.00
_cell.angle_beta   90.00
_cell.angle_gamma   90.00
#
_symmetry.space_group_name_H-M   'P 1'
#
loop_
_entity.id
_entity.type
_entity.pdbx_description
1 polymer ?
#
loop_
_entity_poly.entity_id
_entity_poly.type
_entity_poly.pdbx_seq_one_letter_code
_entity_poly.pdbx_strand_id
1 'polypeptide(L)'
;MGNFLEIESAARRLSAEERRRLLLSLAASLREEGRPLPAPRSFTPAEMQSWLKEDERDLAARKLAVLRDADRGDDWAEYAS
;
A
#
# COMPACT_ATOMS: atom_id res chain seq x y z
N MET A 1 -23.90 19.62 -9.41
CA MET A 1 -24.04 18.37 -8.63
C MET A 1 -23.54 17.24 -9.52
N GLY A 2 -22.31 16.77 -9.31
CA GLY A 2 -21.77 15.65 -10.10
C GLY A 2 -22.31 14.32 -9.59
N ASN A 3 -22.64 13.42 -10.50
CA ASN A 3 -23.05 12.05 -10.16
C ASN A 3 -21.82 11.30 -9.58
N PHE A 4 -22.02 10.44 -8.57
CA PHE A 4 -20.95 9.61 -8.01
C PHE A 4 -20.18 8.83 -9.08
N LEU A 5 -20.89 8.35 -10.11
CA LEU A 5 -20.29 7.66 -11.26
C LEU A 5 -19.34 8.55 -12.09
N GLU A 6 -19.61 9.85 -12.19
CA GLU A 6 -18.75 10.79 -12.91
C GLU A 6 -17.45 11.05 -12.12
N ILE A 7 -17.56 11.15 -10.79
CA ILE A 7 -16.41 11.31 -9.89
C ILE A 7 -15.52 10.07 -9.96
N GLU A 8 -16.12 8.87 -9.92
CA GLU A 8 -15.37 7.62 -10.03
C GLU A 8 -14.67 7.50 -11.40
N SER A 9 -15.38 7.84 -12.48
CA SER A 9 -14.81 7.86 -13.84
C SER A 9 -13.62 8.83 -13.94
N ALA A 10 -13.75 10.03 -13.38
CA ALA A 10 -12.68 11.01 -13.35
C ALA A 10 -11.47 10.52 -12.54
N ALA A 11 -11.70 9.91 -11.38
CA ALA A 11 -10.63 9.38 -10.53
C ALA A 11 -9.85 8.23 -11.18
N ARG A 12 -10.50 7.43 -12.04
CA ARG A 12 -9.83 6.36 -12.81
C ARG A 12 -8.91 6.86 -13.92
N ARG A 13 -9.10 8.10 -14.39
CA ARG A 13 -8.25 8.72 -15.43
C ARG A 13 -6.97 9.35 -14.87
N LEU A 14 -6.88 9.51 -13.54
CA LEU A 14 -5.71 10.05 -12.87
C LEU A 14 -4.54 9.06 -12.88
N SER A 15 -3.32 9.56 -12.92
CA SER A 15 -2.13 8.75 -12.65
C SER A 15 -2.13 8.23 -11.21
N ALA A 16 -1.33 7.21 -10.93
CA ALA A 16 -1.23 6.64 -9.57
C ALA A 16 -0.84 7.69 -8.52
N GLU A 17 0.06 8.61 -8.87
CA GLU A 17 0.53 9.67 -7.98
C GLU A 17 -0.55 10.74 -7.74
N GLU A 18 -1.27 11.15 -8.79
CA GLU A 18 -2.40 12.09 -8.65
C GLU A 18 -3.54 11.48 -7.83
N ARG A 19 -3.83 10.19 -8.02
CA ARG A 19 -4.85 9.49 -7.25
C ARG A 19 -4.47 9.38 -5.76
N ARG A 20 -3.18 9.19 -5.47
CA ARG A 20 -2.64 9.22 -4.10
C ARG A 20 -2.79 10.61 -3.47
N ARG A 21 -2.41 11.67 -4.20
CA ARG A 21 -2.59 13.07 -3.74
C ARG A 21 -4.05 13.40 -3.46
N LEU A 22 -4.95 13.00 -4.36
CA LEU A 22 -6.39 13.18 -4.20
C LEU A 22 -6.91 12.51 -2.92
N LEU A 23 -6.51 11.25 -2.69
CA LEU A 23 -6.88 10.51 -1.48
C LEU A 23 -6.44 11.21 -0.19
N LEU A 24 -5.19 11.70 -0.15
CA LEU A 24 -4.67 12.41 1.01
C LEU A 24 -5.38 13.74 1.27
N SER A 25 -5.66 14.51 0.20
CA SER A 25 -6.41 15.76 0.29
C SER A 25 -7.83 15.52 0.82
N LEU A 26 -8.54 14.55 0.26
CA LEU A 26 -9.89 14.18 0.72
C LEU A 26 -9.89 13.71 2.19
N ALA A 27 -8.91 12.90 2.59
CA ALA A 27 -8.77 12.45 3.96
C ALA A 27 -8.52 13.62 4.93
N ALA A 28 -7.72 14.63 4.54
CA ALA A 28 -7.49 15.82 5.34
C ALA A 28 -8.78 16.64 5.50
N SER A 29 -9.48 16.94 4.40
CA SER A 29 -10.74 17.70 4.43
C SER A 29 -11.83 17.00 5.24
N LEU A 30 -11.95 15.67 5.13
CA LEU A 30 -12.93 14.90 5.91
C LEU A 30 -12.64 14.92 7.42
N ARG A 31 -11.37 15.01 7.82
CA ARG A 31 -10.97 15.17 9.23
C ARG A 31 -11.33 16.56 9.74
N GLU A 32 -11.14 17.60 8.92
CA GLU A 32 -11.51 18.99 9.26
C GLU A 32 -13.02 19.19 9.38
N GLU A 33 -13.82 18.50 8.55
CA GLU A 33 -15.28 18.50 8.65
C GLU A 33 -15.81 17.84 9.94
N GLY A 34 -14.94 17.22 10.75
CA GLY A 34 -15.33 16.58 12.01
C GLY A 34 -16.34 15.45 11.84
N ARG A 35 -16.50 14.92 10.62
CA ARG A 35 -17.40 13.78 10.37
C ARG A 35 -16.91 12.59 11.18
N PRO A 36 -17.83 11.84 11.82
CA PRO A 36 -17.44 10.62 12.49
C PRO A 36 -16.75 9.71 11.47
N LEU A 37 -15.50 9.36 11.76
CA LEU A 37 -14.79 8.35 10.99
C LEU A 37 -15.65 7.09 10.94
N PRO A 38 -15.63 6.33 9.84
CA PRO A 38 -16.26 5.02 9.84
C PRO A 38 -15.72 4.23 11.02
N ALA A 39 -16.62 3.53 11.72
CA ALA A 39 -16.24 2.75 12.88
C ALA A 39 -15.05 1.85 12.50
N PRO A 40 -14.03 1.71 13.38
CA PRO A 40 -12.93 0.79 13.14
C PRO A 40 -13.47 -0.56 12.70
N ARG A 41 -12.97 -1.08 11.58
CA ARG A 41 -13.38 -2.39 11.13
C ARG A 41 -12.89 -3.41 12.16
N SER A 42 -13.82 -4.07 12.83
CA SER A 42 -13.51 -5.21 13.67
C SER A 42 -13.21 -6.41 12.78
N PHE A 43 -12.06 -7.04 13.00
CA PHE A 43 -11.69 -8.29 12.35
C PHE A 43 -11.94 -9.45 13.31
N THR A 44 -12.46 -10.55 12.78
CA THR A 44 -12.50 -11.80 13.53
C THR A 44 -11.07 -12.31 13.77
N PRO A 45 -10.86 -13.14 14.80
CA PRO A 45 -9.55 -13.79 15.02
C PRO A 45 -9.07 -14.56 13.78
N ALA A 46 -9.99 -15.17 13.01
CA ALA A 46 -9.65 -15.90 11.79
C ALA A 46 -9.14 -14.98 10.68
N GLU A 47 -9.78 -13.83 10.47
CA GLU A 47 -9.32 -12.82 9.50
C GLU A 47 -7.95 -12.26 9.88
N MET A 48 -7.73 -11.95 11.17
CA MET A 48 -6.43 -11.51 11.68
C MET A 48 -5.34 -12.55 11.43
N GLN A 49 -5.63 -13.82 11.68
CA GLN A 49 -4.68 -14.91 11.43
C GLN A 49 -4.37 -15.12 9.94
N SER A 50 -5.34 -14.87 9.06
CA SER A 50 -5.11 -14.90 7.63
C SER A 50 -4.14 -13.80 7.19
N TRP A 51 -4.33 -12.58 7.72
CA TRP A 51 -3.46 -11.44 7.42
C TRP A 51 -2.03 -11.67 7.92
N LEU A 52 -1.87 -12.17 9.15
CA LEU A 52 -0.53 -12.48 9.69
C LEU A 52 0.21 -13.50 8.83
N LYS A 53 -0.48 -14.57 8.39
CA LYS A 53 0.14 -15.60 7.54
C LYS A 53 0.52 -15.08 6.16
N GLU A 54 -0.20 -14.10 5.62
CA GLU A 54 0.13 -13.46 4.35
C GLU A 54 1.40 -12.62 4.49
N ASP A 55 1.46 -11.77 5.53
CA ASP A 55 2.62 -10.94 5.83
C ASP A 55 3.88 -11.77 6.12
N GLU A 56 3.76 -12.86 6.88
CA GLU A 56 4.86 -13.80 7.13
C GLU A 56 5.41 -14.42 5.84
N ARG A 57 4.54 -14.76 4.87
CA ARG A 57 4.97 -15.28 3.56
C ARG A 57 5.71 -14.23 2.75
N ASP A 58 5.22 -13.00 2.75
CA ASP A 58 5.85 -11.90 2.02
C ASP A 58 7.22 -11.55 2.61
N LEU A 59 7.34 -11.52 3.94
CA LEU A 59 8.61 -11.34 4.63
C LEU A 59 9.59 -12.47 4.31
N ALA A 60 9.13 -13.72 4.32
CA ALA A 60 9.95 -14.88 3.97
C ALA A 60 10.43 -14.81 2.51
N ALA A 61 9.54 -14.46 1.57
CA ALA A 61 9.88 -14.32 0.16
C ALA A 61 10.92 -13.21 -0.07
N ARG A 62 10.75 -12.07 0.61
CA ARG A 62 11.72 -10.97 0.55
C ARG A 62 13.07 -11.36 1.14
N LYS A 63 13.09 -12.06 2.28
CA LYS A 63 14.31 -12.56 2.90
C LYS A 63 15.05 -13.54 1.98
N LEU A 64 14.31 -14.44 1.33
CA LEU A 64 14.87 -15.39 0.37
C LEU A 64 15.46 -14.67 -0.86
N ALA A 65 14.80 -13.63 -1.37
CA ALA A 65 15.33 -12.82 -2.46
C ALA A 65 16.67 -12.15 -2.08
N VAL A 66 16.74 -11.55 -0.88
CA VAL A 66 17.98 -10.94 -0.36
C VAL A 66 19.11 -11.96 -0.24
N LEU A 67 18.82 -13.16 0.29
CA LEU A 67 19.82 -14.22 0.41
C LEU A 67 20.30 -14.74 -0.95
N ARG A 68 19.40 -14.87 -1.93
CA ARG A 68 19.76 -15.28 -3.29
C ARG A 68 20.63 -14.22 -3.99
N ASP A 69 20.34 -12.95 -3.78
CA ASP A 69 21.14 -11.87 -4.37
C ASP A 69 22.51 -11.77 -3.68
N ALA A 70 22.61 -12.08 -2.38
CA ALA A 70 23.90 -12.22 -1.67
C ALA A 70 24.72 -13.44 -2.15
N ASP A 71 24.07 -14.57 -2.45
CA ASP A 71 24.71 -15.79 -2.97
C ASP A 71 25.11 -15.66 -4.45
N ARG A 72 24.44 -14.78 -5.21
CA ARG A 72 24.79 -14.48 -6.61
C ARG A 72 26.14 -13.76 -6.74
N GLY A 73 26.72 -13.27 -5.65
CA GLY A 73 28.02 -12.61 -5.64
C GLY A 73 27.96 -11.33 -6.47
N ASP A 74 27.53 -10.23 -5.86
CA ASP A 74 27.93 -8.93 -6.40
C ASP A 74 29.46 -8.90 -6.33
N ASP A 75 30.07 -9.08 -7.51
CA ASP A 75 31.48 -8.89 -7.79
C ASP A 75 31.82 -7.41 -7.64
N TRP A 76 31.86 -6.93 -6.40
CA TRP A 76 32.34 -5.58 -6.07
C TRP A 76 33.86 -5.44 -6.26
N ALA A 77 34.56 -6.47 -6.77
CA ALA A 77 35.99 -6.39 -7.06
C ALA A 77 36.29 -5.53 -8.30
N GLU A 78 35.32 -5.30 -9.19
CA GLU A 78 35.52 -4.47 -10.40
C GLU A 78 35.47 -2.96 -10.12
N TYR A 79 34.90 -2.52 -9.00
CA TYR A 79 34.78 -1.09 -8.64
C TYR A 79 35.89 -0.57 -7.73
N ALA A 80 36.86 -1.41 -7.35
CA ALA A 80 37.95 -1.06 -6.43
C ALA A 80 39.33 -0.86 -7.11
N SER A 81 39.38 -0.66 -8.43
CA SER A 81 40.61 -0.33 -9.18
C SER A 81 40.64 1.11 -9.66
#